data_AF-A0A8D3D4S7-F1
#
_entry.id   AF-A0A8D3D4S7-F1
#
_cell.length_a   1.000
_cell.length_b   1.000
_cell.length_c   1.000
_cell.angle_alpha   90.00
_cell.angle_beta   90.00
_cell.angle_gamma   90.00
#
_symmetry.space_group_name_H-M   'P 1'
#
loop_
_entity.id
_entity.type
_entity.pdbx_description
1 polymer ?
#
loop_
_entity_poly.entity_id
_entity_poly.type
_entity_poly.pdbx_seq_one_letter_code
_entity_poly.pdbx_strand_id
1 'polypeptide(L)'
;MSNDSQGSVKGEAAVILAPSAPATDSSQGPPLSPSTTSKPPELPDELVQAGWSKCWSRRENRPYYFNRFTNQSLWEVPVLGQHDVISDPLGLNAAPAEGGESNLGNGQRKRRCSEEQGAGPNSLKRAKVKTVLQLLTLLVVVVSIYWDLDIQTNAVIREHPPTPHHLPPHPEIEMQRAQLVTKLRQHYHELCHQREGIDPPRESFNRWLLERKVIDKGHDPLLPSDCDPVISPSMFREVMNDIPIRLSRIKYKEEARRLLFKYAEAAKKMIDSRNASPESRKVVKWNAEDTMSWLRRDHSASKEDYMDRLEHLRQQCGPHVTAVAKDSVEGICSKIYQLSAEYSRRLRQTHLSMLQDPPTEACASPQQSRLVYCYPMRLAIPSPPLPRVELHFENDVACLRFRGEMVKVNRGHFSKLELLYRYSCIDDPRFEKFLSRVWCLLKRYQVMFGSGANEGTGLQGALPVTVFEALHRQFGVSFECFASPLNCYFKQFCSAFPDSDGFFGSRGWTHCKFLRHQLSVPAYEHEYRSGSQHICKREEMYYRAVHGTALLFLQNDAGFAKWAPTPERLAELTAAYRPISSRTSSLSSPGPAHTFDRLL
;
A
#
# COMPACT_ATOMS: atom_id res chain seq x y z
N MET A 1 -37.75 -12.06 43.87
CA MET A 1 -38.54 -13.31 43.85
C MET A 1 -37.64 -14.39 43.29
N SER A 2 -37.72 -15.59 43.86
CA SER A 2 -36.57 -16.51 43.96
C SER A 2 -36.76 -17.80 43.16
N ASN A 3 -35.69 -18.61 43.10
CA ASN A 3 -35.66 -20.06 42.83
C ASN A 3 -35.82 -20.45 41.33
N ASP A 4 -34.82 -21.08 40.69
CA ASP A 4 -34.31 -22.47 40.81
C ASP A 4 -35.05 -23.41 39.82
N SER A 5 -34.48 -24.49 39.27
CA SER A 5 -33.14 -25.10 39.35
C SER A 5 -32.92 -26.09 38.18
N GLN A 6 -31.75 -26.72 38.10
CA GLN A 6 -31.43 -27.80 37.15
C GLN A 6 -32.18 -29.12 37.46
N GLY A 7 -32.40 -29.96 36.43
CA GLY A 7 -32.85 -31.35 36.57
C GLY A 7 -32.48 -32.17 35.32
N SER A 8 -32.11 -33.44 35.48
CA SER A 8 -31.54 -34.29 34.42
C SER A 8 -32.14 -35.71 34.45
N VAL A 9 -31.77 -36.53 33.45
CA VAL A 9 -31.76 -38.02 33.42
C VAL A 9 -32.89 -38.76 32.65
N LYS A 10 -32.48 -39.24 31.47
CA LYS A 10 -32.66 -40.56 30.78
C LYS A 10 -34.02 -41.29 30.66
N GLY A 11 -34.30 -41.64 29.40
CA GLY A 11 -34.45 -43.02 28.88
C GLY A 11 -34.34 -43.01 27.33
N GLU A 12 -34.20 -44.10 26.56
CA GLU A 12 -33.67 -45.47 26.78
C GLU A 12 -33.58 -46.18 25.38
N ALA A 13 -32.88 -47.31 25.11
CA ALA A 13 -32.10 -48.24 25.95
C ALA A 13 -30.79 -48.80 25.27
N ALA A 14 -30.85 -49.96 24.61
CA ALA A 14 -29.75 -50.89 24.25
C ALA A 14 -30.17 -51.83 23.07
N VAL A 15 -29.40 -52.73 22.42
CA VAL A 15 -28.30 -53.66 22.83
C VAL A 15 -27.33 -53.96 21.65
N ILE A 16 -26.12 -54.44 21.97
CA ILE A 16 -24.98 -54.81 21.11
C ILE A 16 -25.05 -56.27 20.61
N LEU A 17 -24.45 -56.62 19.46
CA LEU A 17 -23.75 -57.91 19.25
C LEU A 17 -22.80 -57.90 18.02
N ALA A 18 -21.69 -58.63 18.15
CA ALA A 18 -20.67 -58.98 17.14
C ALA A 18 -20.36 -60.50 17.32
N PRO A 19 -19.38 -61.19 16.66
CA PRO A 19 -18.34 -60.75 15.73
C PRO A 19 -18.06 -61.73 14.54
N SER A 20 -16.87 -61.61 13.92
CA SER A 20 -15.99 -62.69 13.37
C SER A 20 -15.63 -62.69 11.85
N ALA A 21 -14.37 -63.09 11.62
CA ALA A 21 -13.67 -63.48 10.39
C ALA A 21 -12.79 -64.72 10.78
N PRO A 22 -11.94 -65.37 9.95
CA PRO A 22 -11.56 -65.12 8.55
C PRO A 22 -11.54 -66.39 7.64
N ALA A 23 -11.06 -66.30 6.39
CA ALA A 23 -10.49 -67.43 5.64
C ALA A 23 -9.57 -66.98 4.49
N THR A 24 -8.53 -67.76 4.20
CA THR A 24 -7.56 -67.62 3.10
C THR A 24 -7.61 -68.83 2.18
N ASP A 25 -7.38 -68.68 0.88
CA ASP A 25 -6.86 -69.77 0.04
C ASP A 25 -6.01 -69.24 -1.15
N SER A 26 -5.21 -70.11 -1.76
CA SER A 26 -4.12 -69.74 -2.68
C SER A 26 -3.80 -70.84 -3.71
N SER A 27 -3.62 -70.49 -4.99
CA SER A 27 -2.78 -71.29 -5.92
C SER A 27 -2.44 -70.58 -7.26
N GLN A 28 -1.23 -70.91 -7.73
CA GLN A 28 -0.49 -70.61 -8.97
C GLN A 28 -1.34 -70.72 -10.27
N GLY A 29 -1.15 -70.04 -11.42
CA GLY A 29 0.01 -69.51 -12.18
C GLY A 29 -0.11 -70.02 -13.66
N PRO A 30 0.66 -69.60 -14.70
CA PRO A 30 1.74 -68.60 -14.80
C PRO A 30 1.52 -67.62 -16.03
N PRO A 31 2.49 -67.15 -16.88
CA PRO A 31 2.53 -65.72 -17.26
C PRO A 31 2.45 -65.35 -18.77
N LEU A 32 2.09 -64.09 -19.08
CA LEU A 32 2.36 -63.45 -20.39
C LEU A 32 2.71 -61.96 -20.25
N SER A 33 3.71 -61.53 -21.04
CA SER A 33 4.26 -60.17 -21.20
C SER A 33 4.83 -60.04 -22.63
N PRO A 34 5.24 -58.86 -23.12
CA PRO A 34 4.51 -57.58 -23.14
C PRO A 34 4.60 -56.84 -24.51
N SER A 35 3.57 -56.07 -24.88
CA SER A 35 3.62 -55.06 -25.97
C SER A 35 2.36 -54.19 -25.93
N THR A 36 2.35 -52.85 -26.05
CA THR A 36 3.43 -51.87 -26.32
C THR A 36 2.97 -50.46 -25.88
N THR A 37 3.91 -49.54 -25.71
CA THR A 37 3.72 -48.06 -25.72
C THR A 37 2.70 -47.44 -24.75
N SER A 38 3.12 -47.21 -23.50
CA SER A 38 2.58 -46.11 -22.68
C SER A 38 3.31 -44.80 -23.01
N LYS A 39 2.58 -43.73 -23.30
CA LYS A 39 3.13 -42.37 -23.49
C LYS A 39 3.93 -41.89 -22.26
N PRO A 40 4.89 -40.96 -22.41
CA PRO A 40 5.48 -40.28 -21.26
C PRO A 40 4.40 -39.52 -20.48
N PRO A 41 4.52 -39.36 -19.15
CA PRO A 41 3.54 -38.64 -18.35
C PRO A 41 3.44 -37.18 -18.82
N GLU A 42 2.25 -36.81 -19.29
CA GLU A 42 1.87 -35.45 -19.62
C GLU A 42 1.80 -34.60 -18.34
N LEU A 43 2.01 -33.29 -18.45
CA LEU A 43 1.87 -32.36 -17.32
C LEU A 43 0.40 -32.33 -16.86
N PRO A 44 0.13 -32.23 -15.54
CA PRO A 44 -1.22 -31.95 -15.04
C PRO A 44 -1.86 -30.76 -15.76
N ASP A 45 -3.14 -30.88 -16.11
CA ASP A 45 -3.88 -29.87 -16.89
C ASP A 45 -3.82 -28.48 -16.25
N GLU A 46 -3.83 -28.40 -14.91
CA GLU A 46 -3.69 -27.15 -14.16
C GLU A 46 -2.38 -26.39 -14.48
N LEU A 47 -1.27 -27.12 -14.67
CA LEU A 47 0.02 -26.53 -15.05
C LEU A 47 0.01 -26.09 -16.52
N VAL A 48 -0.62 -26.86 -17.40
CA VAL A 48 -0.78 -26.52 -18.83
C VAL A 48 -1.64 -25.26 -18.98
N GLN A 49 -2.74 -25.16 -18.23
CA GLN A 49 -3.60 -23.97 -18.14
C GLN A 49 -2.84 -22.78 -17.53
N ALA A 50 -2.00 -22.99 -16.52
CA ALA A 50 -1.08 -21.98 -15.98
C ALA A 50 0.11 -21.64 -16.91
N GLY A 51 0.15 -22.20 -18.12
CA GLY A 51 1.09 -21.83 -19.19
C GLY A 51 2.39 -22.63 -19.22
N TRP A 52 2.54 -23.66 -18.39
CA TRP A 52 3.72 -24.52 -18.38
C TRP A 52 3.68 -25.56 -19.49
N SER A 53 4.85 -25.81 -20.07
CA SER A 53 5.07 -26.80 -21.12
C SER A 53 6.38 -27.53 -20.86
N LYS A 54 6.43 -28.84 -21.16
CA LYS A 54 7.64 -29.65 -20.99
C LYS A 54 8.45 -29.61 -22.28
N CYS A 55 9.64 -29.03 -22.21
CA CYS A 55 10.59 -28.84 -23.30
C CYS A 55 11.82 -29.75 -23.11
N TRP A 56 12.63 -29.92 -24.16
CA TRP A 56 13.88 -30.69 -24.10
C TRP A 56 15.09 -29.80 -24.37
N SER A 57 16.05 -29.76 -23.44
CA SER A 57 17.31 -29.04 -23.66
C SER A 57 18.28 -29.93 -24.43
N ARG A 58 18.60 -29.55 -25.68
CA ARG A 58 19.64 -30.24 -26.48
C ARG A 58 21.05 -30.05 -25.91
N ARG A 59 21.29 -28.98 -25.15
CA ARG A 59 22.60 -28.67 -24.54
C ARG A 59 22.84 -29.50 -23.28
N GLU A 60 21.85 -29.56 -22.39
CA GLU A 60 21.95 -30.23 -21.08
C GLU A 60 21.39 -31.67 -21.10
N ASN A 61 20.98 -32.15 -22.29
CA ASN A 61 20.41 -33.47 -22.56
C ASN A 61 19.34 -33.94 -21.55
N ARG A 62 18.50 -33.02 -21.07
CA ARG A 62 17.45 -33.28 -20.08
C ARG A 62 16.19 -32.43 -20.33
N PRO A 63 15.01 -32.88 -19.85
CA PRO A 63 13.79 -32.09 -19.97
C PRO A 63 13.82 -30.89 -19.01
N TYR A 64 13.08 -29.85 -19.36
CA TYR A 64 12.83 -28.66 -18.55
C TYR A 64 11.39 -28.17 -18.75
N TYR A 65 10.91 -27.30 -17.87
CA TYR A 65 9.55 -26.77 -17.87
C TYR A 65 9.59 -25.28 -18.17
N PHE A 66 8.99 -24.87 -19.28
CA PHE A 66 8.93 -23.48 -19.73
C PHE A 66 7.52 -22.92 -19.54
N ASN A 67 7.40 -21.77 -18.87
CA ASN A 67 6.13 -21.05 -18.75
C ASN A 67 6.04 -19.94 -19.81
N ARG A 68 5.08 -20.06 -20.73
CA ARG A 68 4.86 -19.07 -21.80
C ARG A 68 4.28 -17.73 -21.33
N PHE A 69 3.75 -17.65 -20.11
CA PHE A 69 3.13 -16.45 -19.53
C PHE A 69 4.05 -15.67 -18.59
N THR A 70 5.00 -16.34 -17.92
CA THR A 70 6.02 -15.69 -17.05
C THR A 70 7.41 -15.67 -17.68
N ASN A 71 7.61 -16.34 -18.83
CA ASN A 71 8.87 -16.50 -19.54
C ASN A 71 9.97 -17.19 -18.70
N GLN A 72 9.58 -17.97 -17.68
CA GLN A 72 10.48 -18.70 -16.78
C GLN A 72 10.79 -20.11 -17.29
N SER A 73 12.00 -20.60 -17.00
CA SER A 73 12.42 -21.98 -17.27
C SER A 73 12.87 -22.65 -15.97
N LEU A 74 12.26 -23.78 -15.60
CA LEU A 74 12.61 -24.59 -14.45
C LEU A 74 13.11 -25.97 -14.88
N TRP A 75 14.00 -26.58 -14.12
CA TRP A 75 14.43 -27.96 -14.35
C TRP A 75 13.53 -29.00 -13.67
N GLU A 76 12.72 -28.57 -12.72
CA GLU A 76 11.80 -29.39 -11.93
C GLU A 76 10.34 -29.04 -12.23
N VAL A 77 9.41 -29.96 -11.93
CA VAL A 77 7.99 -29.75 -12.17
C VAL A 77 7.50 -28.58 -11.31
N PRO A 78 6.89 -27.54 -11.91
CA PRO A 78 6.41 -26.38 -11.16
C PRO A 78 5.24 -26.75 -10.25
N VAL A 79 5.21 -26.15 -9.06
CA VAL A 79 4.11 -26.32 -8.09
C VAL A 79 3.31 -25.02 -8.03
N LEU A 80 1.99 -25.10 -8.22
CA LEU A 80 1.11 -23.95 -8.17
C LEU A 80 1.10 -23.34 -6.75
N GLY A 81 1.25 -22.02 -6.64
CA GLY A 81 1.28 -21.30 -5.36
C GLY A 81 2.67 -20.89 -4.85
N GLN A 82 3.76 -21.23 -5.55
CA GLN A 82 5.10 -20.68 -5.27
C GLN A 82 5.73 -20.11 -6.53
N HIS A 83 6.21 -18.86 -6.47
CA HIS A 83 7.37 -18.37 -7.23
C HIS A 83 8.02 -17.20 -6.48
N ASP A 84 9.24 -17.41 -5.98
CA ASP A 84 10.17 -16.33 -5.65
C ASP A 84 11.01 -16.00 -6.89
N VAL A 85 11.44 -14.74 -7.04
CA VAL A 85 12.17 -14.23 -8.22
C VAL A 85 13.65 -14.65 -8.25
N ILE A 86 14.04 -15.71 -7.52
CA ILE A 86 15.45 -16.11 -7.30
C ILE A 86 15.71 -17.53 -7.84
N SER A 87 15.18 -17.83 -9.03
CA SER A 87 15.36 -19.12 -9.71
C SER A 87 15.34 -18.95 -11.24
N ASP A 88 16.19 -18.06 -11.76
CA ASP A 88 16.62 -18.09 -13.16
C ASP A 88 17.99 -18.81 -13.26
N PRO A 89 18.03 -20.13 -13.51
CA PRO A 89 19.27 -20.87 -13.69
C PRO A 89 19.93 -20.66 -15.06
N LEU A 90 19.42 -19.75 -15.90
CA LEU A 90 19.95 -19.42 -17.23
C LEU A 90 20.48 -17.99 -17.34
N GLY A 91 20.26 -17.14 -16.32
CA GLY A 91 20.95 -15.84 -16.16
C GLY A 91 20.59 -14.80 -17.23
N LEU A 92 19.36 -14.80 -17.73
CA LEU A 92 18.90 -13.86 -18.76
C LEU A 92 18.34 -12.55 -18.19
N ASN A 93 18.15 -12.47 -16.85
CA ASN A 93 17.60 -11.30 -16.15
C ASN A 93 18.52 -10.70 -15.07
N ALA A 94 19.85 -10.77 -15.24
CA ALA A 94 20.79 -10.07 -14.36
C ALA A 94 21.00 -8.60 -14.79
N ALA A 95 20.53 -7.65 -13.98
CA ALA A 95 20.99 -6.26 -14.07
C ALA A 95 22.44 -6.13 -13.53
N PRO A 96 23.27 -5.20 -14.02
CA PRO A 96 24.65 -5.06 -13.55
C PRO A 96 24.71 -4.64 -12.08
N ALA A 97 25.50 -5.34 -11.27
CA ALA A 97 25.84 -4.92 -9.92
C ALA A 97 27.05 -3.97 -9.97
N GLU A 98 26.91 -2.75 -9.46
CA GLU A 98 28.07 -1.86 -9.26
C GLU A 98 28.85 -2.32 -8.03
N GLY A 99 30.12 -2.68 -8.25
CA GLY A 99 31.08 -3.07 -7.22
C GLY A 99 31.80 -1.86 -6.61
N GLY A 100 32.26 -2.03 -5.37
CA GLY A 100 32.91 -0.97 -4.58
C GLY A 100 34.33 -0.58 -5.03
N GLU A 101 34.85 0.44 -4.36
CA GLU A 101 36.10 1.15 -4.69
C GLU A 101 37.36 0.28 -4.69
N SER A 102 38.29 0.60 -5.61
CA SER A 102 39.72 0.51 -5.34
C SER A 102 40.51 1.52 -6.20
N ASN A 103 41.55 2.11 -5.60
CA ASN A 103 42.38 3.19 -6.17
C ASN A 103 43.23 2.73 -7.37
N LEU A 104 43.50 3.65 -8.33
CA LEU A 104 44.87 4.15 -8.65
C LEU A 104 44.90 5.02 -9.94
N GLY A 105 45.67 6.11 -9.91
CA GLY A 105 46.54 6.47 -11.06
C GLY A 105 46.05 7.50 -12.10
N ASN A 106 46.14 8.79 -11.76
CA ASN A 106 46.84 9.86 -12.52
C ASN A 106 46.59 10.06 -14.05
N GLY A 107 46.18 11.27 -14.46
CA GLY A 107 46.00 11.60 -15.90
C GLY A 107 45.62 13.06 -16.21
N GLN A 108 46.45 14.03 -15.83
CA GLN A 108 46.19 15.45 -16.12
C GLN A 108 46.19 15.78 -17.62
N ARG A 109 45.23 16.60 -18.08
CA ARG A 109 45.49 17.62 -19.12
C ARG A 109 44.59 18.84 -19.01
N LYS A 110 45.08 19.88 -18.33
CA LYS A 110 44.53 21.25 -18.38
C LYS A 110 44.72 21.84 -19.77
N ARG A 111 43.71 22.54 -20.29
CA ARG A 111 43.89 23.87 -20.91
C ARG A 111 42.83 24.82 -20.33
N ARG A 112 43.23 26.06 -20.06
CA ARG A 112 42.49 27.11 -19.36
C ARG A 112 42.49 28.38 -20.24
N CYS A 113 41.73 29.39 -19.81
CA CYS A 113 41.65 30.78 -20.30
C CYS A 113 40.63 31.02 -21.43
N SER A 114 40.06 32.22 -21.57
CA SER A 114 39.61 33.22 -20.56
C SER A 114 38.66 34.21 -21.27
N GLU A 115 38.11 35.17 -20.52
CA GLU A 115 37.23 36.28 -20.91
C GLU A 115 37.39 36.89 -22.32
N GLU A 116 36.30 37.37 -22.93
CA GLU A 116 35.94 38.81 -22.89
C GLU A 116 34.56 39.13 -23.53
N GLN A 117 34.21 40.42 -23.53
CA GLN A 117 32.85 41.00 -23.66
C GLN A 117 32.46 41.37 -25.11
N GLY A 118 31.17 41.60 -25.35
CA GLY A 118 30.66 42.19 -26.61
C GLY A 118 29.16 42.49 -26.57
N ALA A 119 28.76 43.73 -26.87
CA ALA A 119 27.38 44.22 -26.78
C ALA A 119 26.51 43.93 -28.03
N GLY A 120 25.18 44.15 -27.93
CA GLY A 120 24.17 43.90 -28.97
C GLY A 120 24.08 44.97 -30.09
N PRO A 121 22.90 45.27 -30.73
CA PRO A 121 21.53 44.85 -30.37
C PRO A 121 20.57 44.44 -31.54
N ASN A 122 19.37 43.97 -31.14
CA ASN A 122 18.05 44.04 -31.82
C ASN A 122 17.82 43.68 -33.31
N SER A 123 16.91 42.73 -33.55
CA SER A 123 15.75 42.91 -34.46
C SER A 123 14.65 41.84 -34.26
N LEU A 124 13.38 42.26 -34.30
CA LEU A 124 12.22 41.42 -34.00
C LEU A 124 11.84 40.45 -35.13
N LYS A 125 11.44 39.22 -34.79
CA LYS A 125 10.40 38.49 -35.54
C LYS A 125 9.36 37.88 -34.59
N ARG A 126 8.10 38.25 -34.83
CA ARG A 126 6.91 37.95 -34.02
C ARG A 126 6.47 36.49 -34.23
N ALA A 127 6.69 35.62 -33.25
CA ALA A 127 6.23 34.23 -33.32
C ALA A 127 4.70 34.15 -33.20
N LYS A 128 4.04 33.38 -34.09
CA LYS A 128 2.60 33.11 -34.00
C LYS A 128 2.31 32.28 -32.75
N VAL A 129 1.41 32.76 -31.90
CA VAL A 129 0.85 31.99 -30.79
C VAL A 129 0.09 30.80 -31.37
N LYS A 130 0.60 29.58 -31.14
CA LYS A 130 -0.19 28.36 -31.34
C LYS A 130 -1.10 28.19 -30.11
N THR A 131 -2.38 27.97 -30.34
CA THR A 131 -3.37 27.81 -29.28
C THR A 131 -3.00 26.65 -28.36
N VAL A 132 -3.16 26.82 -27.05
CA VAL A 132 -2.81 25.81 -26.01
C VAL A 132 -3.39 24.44 -26.32
N LEU A 133 -4.61 24.39 -26.88
CA LEU A 133 -5.31 23.17 -27.27
C LEU A 133 -4.50 22.32 -28.29
N GLN A 134 -3.81 22.96 -29.23
CA GLN A 134 -3.04 22.28 -30.29
C GLN A 134 -1.67 21.79 -29.81
N LEU A 135 -1.11 22.43 -28.78
CA LEU A 135 0.05 21.93 -28.02
C LEU A 135 -0.35 20.75 -27.14
N LEU A 136 -1.55 20.78 -26.53
CA LEU A 136 -2.10 19.64 -25.80
C LEU A 136 -2.30 18.43 -26.71
N THR A 137 -2.91 18.58 -27.90
CA THR A 137 -3.12 17.42 -28.81
C THR A 137 -1.81 16.76 -29.25
N LEU A 138 -0.73 17.54 -29.40
CA LEU A 138 0.60 17.01 -29.75
C LEU A 138 1.36 16.42 -28.54
N LEU A 139 1.14 16.90 -27.31
CA LEU A 139 1.70 16.28 -26.09
C LEU A 139 1.00 14.96 -25.70
N VAL A 140 -0.32 14.86 -25.95
CA VAL A 140 -1.15 13.67 -25.63
C VAL A 140 -0.62 12.39 -26.27
N VAL A 141 0.12 12.47 -27.38
CA VAL A 141 0.67 11.31 -28.09
C VAL A 141 1.85 10.65 -27.36
N VAL A 142 2.52 11.34 -26.42
CA VAL A 142 3.79 10.89 -25.82
C VAL A 142 3.68 10.53 -24.33
N VAL A 143 2.73 11.10 -23.60
CA VAL A 143 2.58 10.88 -22.15
C VAL A 143 1.44 9.89 -21.87
N SER A 144 1.73 8.80 -21.16
CA SER A 144 0.68 7.89 -20.66
C SER A 144 -0.18 8.61 -19.62
N ILE A 145 -1.48 8.79 -19.92
CA ILE A 145 -2.45 9.46 -19.04
C ILE A 145 -3.08 8.42 -18.11
N TYR A 146 -3.21 8.74 -16.82
CA TYR A 146 -3.70 7.81 -15.79
C TYR A 146 -4.89 8.37 -14.98
N TRP A 147 -5.64 9.31 -15.55
CA TRP A 147 -6.72 10.08 -14.93
C TRP A 147 -7.67 10.63 -16.00
N ASP A 148 -8.91 10.92 -15.61
CA ASP A 148 -9.88 11.72 -16.38
C ASP A 148 -10.41 12.84 -15.48
N LEU A 149 -10.01 14.08 -15.78
CA LEU A 149 -10.38 15.27 -15.02
C LEU A 149 -11.59 16.01 -15.62
N ASP A 150 -12.08 15.59 -16.78
CA ASP A 150 -13.21 16.22 -17.45
C ASP A 150 -14.56 15.67 -16.95
N ILE A 151 -14.58 14.44 -16.43
CA ILE A 151 -15.72 13.87 -15.72
C ILE A 151 -16.14 14.78 -14.55
N GLN A 152 -17.38 15.26 -14.60
CA GLN A 152 -17.97 16.11 -13.57
C GLN A 152 -18.52 15.28 -12.40
N THR A 153 -18.61 15.89 -11.22
CA THR A 153 -19.16 15.22 -10.05
C THR A 153 -20.67 15.06 -10.13
N ASN A 154 -21.18 13.90 -9.68
CA ASN A 154 -22.59 13.71 -9.33
C ASN A 154 -22.83 13.66 -7.81
N ALA A 155 -21.78 13.81 -7.00
CA ALA A 155 -21.90 13.82 -5.54
C ALA A 155 -22.51 15.14 -5.07
N VAL A 156 -23.65 15.05 -4.40
CA VAL A 156 -24.40 16.18 -3.82
C VAL A 156 -24.22 16.18 -2.31
N ILE A 157 -23.90 17.34 -1.76
CA ILE A 157 -23.69 17.58 -0.32
C ILE A 157 -24.62 18.68 0.17
N ARG A 158 -24.82 18.76 1.50
CA ARG A 158 -25.31 20.00 2.11
C ARG A 158 -24.18 21.02 2.07
N GLU A 159 -24.49 22.22 1.63
CA GLU A 159 -23.55 23.34 1.65
C GLU A 159 -23.09 23.61 3.08
N HIS A 160 -21.77 23.74 3.26
CA HIS A 160 -21.13 23.88 4.56
C HIS A 160 -20.12 25.03 4.54
N PRO A 161 -19.90 25.71 5.68
CA PRO A 161 -18.91 26.79 5.76
C PRO A 161 -17.49 26.27 5.47
N PRO A 162 -16.56 27.17 5.11
CA PRO A 162 -15.13 26.87 5.10
C PRO A 162 -14.67 26.36 6.48
N THR A 163 -13.72 25.43 6.50
CA THR A 163 -13.24 24.83 7.76
C THR A 163 -12.35 25.83 8.52
N PRO A 164 -12.68 26.18 9.78
CA PRO A 164 -11.90 27.16 10.56
C PRO A 164 -10.72 26.52 11.31
N HIS A 165 -10.74 25.21 11.52
CA HIS A 165 -9.74 24.50 12.34
C HIS A 165 -8.41 24.27 11.60
N HIS A 166 -8.45 24.08 10.28
CA HIS A 166 -7.26 23.84 9.45
C HIS A 166 -6.55 25.16 9.11
N LEU A 167 -5.24 25.19 9.28
CA LEU A 167 -4.39 26.31 8.88
C LEU A 167 -3.86 26.06 7.45
N PRO A 168 -3.74 27.09 6.59
CA PRO A 168 -3.17 26.93 5.25
C PRO A 168 -1.74 26.39 5.26
N PRO A 169 -1.34 25.51 4.32
CA PRO A 169 -0.04 24.87 4.33
C PRO A 169 1.09 25.88 4.02
N HIS A 170 2.19 25.76 4.75
CA HIS A 170 3.35 26.67 4.64
C HIS A 170 4.66 25.86 4.60
N PRO A 171 5.60 26.12 3.66
CA PRO A 171 6.82 25.33 3.51
C PRO A 171 7.68 25.21 4.79
N GLU A 172 7.86 26.28 5.56
CA GLU A 172 8.55 26.24 6.87
C GLU A 172 7.87 25.30 7.88
N ILE A 173 6.54 25.20 7.84
CA ILE A 173 5.77 24.34 8.76
C ILE A 173 5.80 22.89 8.31
N GLU A 174 5.72 22.62 7.00
CA GLU A 174 5.92 21.25 6.47
C GLU A 174 7.35 20.76 6.71
N MET A 175 8.36 21.62 6.60
CA MET A 175 9.74 21.26 6.91
C MET A 175 9.92 20.92 8.40
N GLN A 176 9.32 21.71 9.31
CA GLN A 176 9.32 21.39 10.74
C GLN A 176 8.53 20.11 11.05
N ARG A 177 7.39 19.89 10.40
CA ARG A 177 6.60 18.66 10.55
C ARG A 177 7.39 17.45 10.09
N ALA A 178 8.08 17.53 8.95
CA ALA A 178 8.96 16.47 8.44
C ALA A 178 10.04 16.09 9.47
N GLN A 179 10.72 17.08 10.04
CA GLN A 179 11.75 16.87 11.06
C GLN A 179 11.18 16.22 12.34
N LEU A 180 10.01 16.66 12.80
CA LEU A 180 9.37 16.12 14.00
C LEU A 180 8.81 14.71 13.79
N VAL A 181 8.23 14.40 12.63
CA VAL A 181 7.79 13.03 12.29
C VAL A 181 8.98 12.09 12.17
N THR A 182 10.09 12.53 11.57
CA THR A 182 11.33 11.73 11.49
C THR A 182 11.86 11.41 12.89
N LYS A 183 11.88 12.40 13.81
CA LYS A 183 12.22 12.18 15.22
C LYS A 183 11.25 11.24 15.92
N LEU A 184 9.95 11.31 15.61
CA LEU A 184 8.94 10.43 16.20
C LEU A 184 9.10 8.97 15.73
N ARG A 185 9.42 8.73 14.45
CA ARG A 185 9.81 7.42 13.92
C ARG A 185 11.06 6.88 14.62
N GLN A 186 12.09 7.73 14.78
CA GLN A 186 13.32 7.38 15.49
C GLN A 186 13.07 6.99 16.96
N HIS A 187 12.27 7.77 17.70
CA HIS A 187 11.88 7.42 19.07
C HIS A 187 11.04 6.14 19.15
N TYR A 188 10.22 5.83 18.14
CA TYR A 188 9.48 4.55 18.10
C TYR A 188 10.43 3.36 17.91
N HIS A 189 11.46 3.52 17.05
CA HIS A 189 12.53 2.54 16.91
C HIS A 189 13.32 2.33 18.20
N GLU A 190 13.73 3.42 18.85
CA GLU A 190 14.45 3.38 20.14
C GLU A 190 13.63 2.69 21.21
N LEU A 191 12.34 2.99 21.33
CA LEU A 191 11.46 2.39 22.34
C LEU A 191 11.23 0.89 22.11
N CYS A 192 11.02 0.44 20.87
CA CYS A 192 10.88 -0.98 20.56
C CYS A 192 12.18 -1.75 20.90
N HIS A 193 13.32 -1.21 20.47
CA HIS A 193 14.61 -1.86 20.67
C HIS A 193 15.06 -1.86 22.14
N GLN A 194 14.89 -0.74 22.87
CA GLN A 194 15.32 -0.63 24.26
C GLN A 194 14.44 -1.40 25.25
N ARG A 195 13.12 -1.50 24.99
CA ARG A 195 12.18 -2.15 25.92
C ARG A 195 11.96 -3.63 25.61
N GLU A 196 11.75 -3.96 24.34
CA GLU A 196 11.39 -5.31 23.89
C GLU A 196 12.51 -6.04 23.14
N GLY A 197 13.57 -5.34 22.72
CA GLY A 197 14.67 -5.95 21.97
C GLY A 197 14.34 -6.29 20.52
N ILE A 198 13.34 -5.61 19.95
CA ILE A 198 12.86 -5.83 18.58
C ILE A 198 12.93 -4.54 17.75
N ASP A 199 13.11 -4.69 16.45
CA ASP A 199 12.85 -3.62 15.49
C ASP A 199 11.33 -3.35 15.40
N PRO A 200 10.90 -2.12 15.10
CA PRO A 200 9.51 -1.84 14.79
C PRO A 200 8.93 -2.78 13.71
N PRO A 201 7.71 -3.33 13.91
CA PRO A 201 7.02 -4.08 12.86
C PRO A 201 6.84 -3.22 11.61
N ARG A 202 7.05 -3.81 10.42
CA ARG A 202 7.06 -3.05 9.15
C ARG A 202 5.71 -2.36 8.93
N GLU A 203 5.72 -1.07 8.60
CA GLU A 203 4.54 -0.22 8.40
C GLU A 203 3.63 0.02 9.62
N SER A 204 3.97 -0.45 10.83
CA SER A 204 3.13 -0.27 12.03
C SER A 204 2.96 1.20 12.41
N PHE A 205 3.99 2.02 12.23
CA PHE A 205 3.94 3.47 12.47
C PHE A 205 2.96 4.17 11.50
N ASN A 206 2.96 3.77 10.24
CA ASN A 206 2.08 4.34 9.22
C ASN A 206 0.62 3.90 9.44
N ARG A 207 0.39 2.62 9.79
CA ARG A 207 -0.94 2.14 10.20
C ARG A 207 -1.42 2.80 11.48
N TRP A 208 -0.54 3.07 12.43
CA TRP A 208 -0.83 3.85 13.63
C TRP A 208 -1.28 5.27 13.29
N LEU A 209 -0.59 6.00 12.40
CA LEU A 209 -1.04 7.33 11.95
C LEU A 209 -2.46 7.28 11.36
N LEU A 210 -2.73 6.31 10.46
CA LEU A 210 -4.06 6.12 9.86
C LEU A 210 -5.14 5.79 10.90
N GLU A 211 -4.88 4.82 11.77
CA GLU A 211 -5.83 4.34 12.78
C GLU A 211 -6.14 5.42 13.82
N ARG A 212 -5.13 6.17 14.28
CA ARG A 212 -5.35 7.30 15.19
C ARG A 212 -6.18 8.40 14.52
N LYS A 213 -5.91 8.74 13.25
CA LYS A 213 -6.67 9.78 12.52
C LYS A 213 -8.15 9.46 12.27
N VAL A 214 -8.58 8.20 12.46
CA VAL A 214 -10.01 7.84 12.45
C VAL A 214 -10.75 8.41 13.68
N ILE A 215 -10.07 8.59 14.81
CA ILE A 215 -10.66 8.99 16.10
C ILE A 215 -10.12 10.33 16.65
N ASP A 216 -9.03 10.83 16.08
CA ASP A 216 -8.35 12.04 16.52
C ASP A 216 -9.21 13.30 16.35
N LYS A 217 -9.37 14.06 17.43
CA LYS A 217 -10.00 15.38 17.46
C LYS A 217 -8.96 16.51 17.42
N GLY A 218 -7.68 16.15 17.24
CA GLY A 218 -6.54 17.04 17.15
C GLY A 218 -6.57 17.97 15.93
N HIS A 219 -5.71 19.01 16.00
CA HIS A 219 -5.68 20.10 15.00
C HIS A 219 -4.55 19.99 13.96
N ASP A 220 -3.58 19.08 14.12
CA ASP A 220 -2.56 18.85 13.10
C ASP A 220 -3.10 17.87 12.04
N PRO A 221 -2.88 18.10 10.74
CA PRO A 221 -3.42 17.22 9.70
C PRO A 221 -2.76 15.84 9.62
N LEU A 222 -1.59 15.62 10.25
CA LEU A 222 -0.85 14.36 10.19
C LEU A 222 -0.63 13.72 11.55
N LEU A 223 -0.16 14.47 12.54
CA LEU A 223 0.15 13.95 13.87
C LEU A 223 -1.12 13.86 14.73
N PRO A 224 -1.44 12.70 15.34
CA PRO A 224 -2.52 12.59 16.31
C PRO A 224 -2.19 13.33 17.62
N SER A 225 -3.20 13.93 18.26
CA SER A 225 -3.00 14.70 19.49
C SER A 225 -4.18 14.77 20.47
N ASP A 226 -5.37 14.33 20.08
CA ASP A 226 -6.55 14.19 20.95
C ASP A 226 -7.35 12.93 20.59
N CYS A 227 -6.85 11.77 21.03
CA CYS A 227 -7.40 10.44 20.78
C CYS A 227 -7.83 9.75 22.09
N ASP A 228 -9.01 9.14 22.09
CA ASP A 228 -9.51 8.27 23.16
C ASP A 228 -9.95 6.92 22.54
N PRO A 229 -9.39 5.77 22.95
CA PRO A 229 -8.34 5.58 23.95
C PRO A 229 -6.96 6.06 23.49
N VAL A 230 -6.09 6.45 24.43
CA VAL A 230 -4.70 6.86 24.18
C VAL A 230 -3.86 5.74 23.53
N ILE A 231 -3.99 4.52 24.04
CA ILE A 231 -3.27 3.33 23.52
C ILE A 231 -3.89 2.92 22.18
N SER A 232 -3.07 2.75 21.15
CA SER A 232 -3.53 2.30 19.84
C SER A 232 -3.66 0.78 19.77
N PRO A 233 -4.86 0.24 19.47
CA PRO A 233 -5.05 -1.19 19.26
C PRO A 233 -4.27 -1.73 18.05
N SER A 234 -3.93 -0.90 17.05
CA SER A 234 -3.09 -1.31 15.92
C SER A 234 -1.64 -1.45 16.34
N MET A 235 -1.04 -0.39 16.89
CA MET A 235 0.36 -0.41 17.32
C MET A 235 0.60 -1.46 18.40
N PHE A 236 -0.29 -1.58 19.38
CA PHE A 236 -0.19 -2.59 20.43
C PHE A 236 -0.18 -4.01 19.84
N ARG A 237 -1.17 -4.35 19.00
CA ARG A 237 -1.28 -5.70 18.39
C ARG A 237 -0.07 -6.04 17.54
N GLU A 238 0.42 -5.09 16.76
CA GLU A 238 1.56 -5.32 15.86
C GLU A 238 2.87 -5.49 16.62
N VAL A 239 3.12 -4.68 17.65
CA VAL A 239 4.31 -4.82 18.51
C VAL A 239 4.25 -6.13 19.30
N MET A 240 3.09 -6.49 19.85
CA MET A 240 2.91 -7.76 20.57
C MET A 240 3.08 -9.01 19.68
N ASN A 241 2.75 -8.92 18.39
CA ASN A 241 2.92 -10.04 17.45
C ASN A 241 4.39 -10.41 17.19
N ASP A 242 5.31 -9.45 17.31
CA ASP A 242 6.75 -9.64 17.11
C ASP A 242 7.50 -9.94 18.44
N ILE A 243 6.77 -10.19 19.54
CA ILE A 243 7.31 -10.56 20.86
C ILE A 243 7.15 -12.08 21.11
N PRO A 244 8.15 -12.78 21.67
CA PRO A 244 9.45 -12.28 22.13
C PRO A 244 10.50 -12.18 21.02
N ILE A 245 10.20 -12.72 19.83
CA ILE A 245 10.95 -12.50 18.59
C ILE A 245 9.97 -12.43 17.40
N ARG A 246 10.34 -11.63 16.40
CA ARG A 246 9.65 -11.60 15.11
C ARG A 246 9.79 -12.93 14.37
N LEU A 247 8.67 -13.50 13.94
CA LEU A 247 8.64 -14.70 13.12
C LEU A 247 8.80 -14.35 11.63
N SER A 248 9.84 -14.90 10.99
CA SER A 248 10.08 -14.74 9.55
C SER A 248 9.52 -15.92 8.76
N ARG A 249 9.26 -15.72 7.45
CA ARG A 249 8.88 -16.81 6.54
C ARG A 249 10.06 -17.76 6.36
N ILE A 250 9.89 -19.02 6.76
CA ILE A 250 10.93 -20.05 6.69
C ILE A 250 10.91 -20.77 5.34
N LYS A 251 12.07 -20.81 4.69
CA LYS A 251 12.28 -21.58 3.45
C LYS A 251 12.83 -22.96 3.76
N TYR A 252 13.89 -23.04 4.56
CA TYR A 252 14.68 -24.27 4.75
C TYR A 252 14.52 -24.91 6.15
N LYS A 253 14.78 -26.23 6.26
CA LYS A 253 14.73 -27.00 7.53
C LYS A 253 15.59 -26.38 8.64
N GLU A 254 16.82 -25.98 8.31
CA GLU A 254 17.75 -25.38 9.29
C GLU A 254 17.33 -23.98 9.78
N GLU A 255 16.55 -23.24 8.98
CA GLU A 255 15.94 -21.99 9.43
C GLU A 255 14.80 -22.27 10.42
N ALA A 256 14.00 -23.32 10.19
CA ALA A 256 12.93 -23.75 11.10
C ALA A 256 13.50 -24.13 12.47
N ARG A 257 14.50 -25.03 12.49
CA ARG A 257 15.23 -25.46 13.69
C ARG A 257 15.80 -24.27 14.47
N ARG A 258 16.40 -23.30 13.75
CA ARG A 258 17.00 -22.10 14.33
C ARG A 258 15.96 -21.11 14.88
N LEU A 259 14.83 -20.94 14.21
CA LEU A 259 13.75 -20.06 14.70
C LEU A 259 13.10 -20.65 15.96
N LEU A 260 12.82 -21.96 15.97
CA LEU A 260 12.28 -22.66 17.14
C LEU A 260 13.20 -22.51 18.35
N PHE A 261 14.51 -22.73 18.18
CA PHE A 261 15.49 -22.54 19.25
C PHE A 261 15.48 -21.09 19.77
N LYS A 262 15.55 -20.10 18.87
CA LYS A 262 15.53 -18.67 19.24
C LYS A 262 14.25 -18.28 19.96
N TYR A 263 13.10 -18.81 19.57
CA TYR A 263 11.82 -18.53 20.22
C TYR A 263 11.80 -19.07 21.65
N ALA A 264 12.20 -20.33 21.84
CA ALA A 264 12.30 -20.96 23.16
C ALA A 264 13.29 -20.20 24.07
N GLU A 265 14.45 -19.81 23.54
CA GLU A 265 15.46 -19.03 24.26
C GLU A 265 14.95 -17.64 24.65
N ALA A 266 14.32 -16.92 23.73
CA ALA A 266 13.79 -15.58 23.99
C ALA A 266 12.62 -15.60 24.98
N ALA A 267 11.69 -16.56 24.86
CA ALA A 267 10.59 -16.73 25.79
C ALA A 267 11.10 -17.04 27.21
N LYS A 268 12.09 -17.94 27.34
CA LYS A 268 12.74 -18.25 28.62
C LYS A 268 13.46 -17.03 29.20
N LYS A 269 14.28 -16.35 28.40
CA LYS A 269 15.00 -15.14 28.81
C LYS A 269 14.06 -14.03 29.30
N MET A 270 12.93 -13.84 28.60
CA MET A 270 11.93 -12.84 28.96
C MET A 270 11.20 -13.19 30.27
N ILE A 271 10.79 -14.46 30.45
CA ILE A 271 10.14 -14.87 31.70
C ILE A 271 11.11 -14.85 32.90
N ASP A 272 12.41 -15.03 32.65
CA ASP A 272 13.43 -14.91 33.67
C ASP A 272 13.70 -13.47 34.10
N SER A 273 13.89 -12.54 33.15
CA SER A 273 14.29 -11.16 33.42
C SER A 273 13.16 -10.23 33.88
N ARG A 274 11.89 -10.61 33.67
CA ARG A 274 10.72 -9.77 33.98
C ARG A 274 9.91 -10.28 35.17
N ASN A 275 9.08 -9.39 35.71
CA ASN A 275 8.06 -9.72 36.70
C ASN A 275 7.00 -10.59 36.03
N ALA A 276 6.82 -11.80 36.57
CA ALA A 276 5.89 -12.80 36.07
C ALA A 276 5.37 -13.63 37.24
N SER A 277 4.11 -14.08 37.18
CA SER A 277 3.54 -14.96 38.20
C SER A 277 4.33 -16.28 38.29
N PRO A 278 4.34 -16.96 39.47
CA PRO A 278 5.02 -18.24 39.62
C PRO A 278 4.54 -19.29 38.61
N GLU A 279 3.25 -19.30 38.30
CA GLU A 279 2.66 -20.20 37.30
C GLU A 279 3.15 -19.91 35.88
N SER A 280 3.08 -18.64 35.43
CA SER A 280 3.63 -18.23 34.13
C SER A 280 5.13 -18.59 34.00
N ARG A 281 5.90 -18.39 35.08
CA ARG A 281 7.33 -18.74 35.12
C ARG A 281 7.55 -20.25 34.99
N LYS A 282 6.75 -21.07 35.66
CA LYS A 282 6.81 -22.53 35.59
C LYS A 282 6.44 -23.04 34.20
N VAL A 283 5.30 -22.60 33.65
CA VAL A 283 4.79 -23.04 32.34
C VAL A 283 5.76 -22.69 31.21
N VAL A 284 6.22 -21.43 31.13
CA VAL A 284 7.11 -21.00 30.05
C VAL A 284 8.48 -21.68 30.14
N LYS A 285 9.06 -21.81 31.35
CA LYS A 285 10.34 -22.51 31.52
C LYS A 285 10.26 -23.97 31.10
N TRP A 286 9.24 -24.69 31.57
CA TRP A 286 9.09 -26.11 31.27
C TRP A 286 8.94 -26.37 29.77
N ASN A 287 8.06 -25.62 29.09
CA ASN A 287 7.86 -25.77 27.64
C ASN A 287 9.10 -25.39 26.81
N ALA A 288 9.83 -24.33 27.22
CA ALA A 288 11.08 -23.94 26.57
C ALA A 288 12.20 -24.98 26.77
N GLU A 289 12.34 -25.51 27.99
CA GLU A 289 13.35 -26.52 28.33
C GLU A 289 13.06 -27.89 27.68
N ASP A 290 11.78 -28.30 27.60
CA ASP A 290 11.37 -29.47 26.84
C ASP A 290 11.71 -29.31 25.35
N THR A 291 11.37 -28.17 24.74
CA THR A 291 11.71 -27.87 23.34
C THR A 291 13.22 -27.92 23.11
N MET A 292 14.03 -27.32 23.98
CA MET A 292 15.50 -27.38 23.93
C MET A 292 16.07 -28.78 24.22
N SER A 293 15.34 -29.63 24.95
CA SER A 293 15.71 -31.03 25.19
C SER A 293 15.43 -31.87 23.94
N TRP A 294 14.24 -31.74 23.35
CA TRP A 294 13.88 -32.40 22.09
C TRP A 294 14.81 -32.02 20.95
N LEU A 295 15.13 -30.73 20.78
CA LEU A 295 16.10 -30.24 19.79
C LEU A 295 17.49 -30.88 19.92
N ARG A 296 17.90 -31.28 21.13
CA ARG A 296 19.20 -31.96 21.38
C ARG A 296 19.14 -33.48 21.17
N ARG A 297 17.95 -34.08 21.18
CA ARG A 297 17.75 -35.53 21.00
C ARG A 297 17.47 -35.86 19.52
N ASP A 298 16.52 -35.16 18.93
CA ASP A 298 16.05 -35.43 17.58
C ASP A 298 16.85 -34.63 16.53
N HIS A 299 17.53 -35.38 15.67
CA HIS A 299 18.27 -34.89 14.51
C HIS A 299 17.55 -35.22 13.18
N SER A 300 16.52 -36.06 13.24
CA SER A 300 15.79 -36.58 12.09
C SER A 300 14.62 -35.68 11.66
N ALA A 301 13.97 -34.99 12.62
CA ALA A 301 12.81 -34.11 12.43
C ALA A 301 12.83 -33.28 11.13
N SER A 302 11.68 -33.27 10.44
CA SER A 302 11.42 -32.54 9.20
C SER A 302 11.33 -31.02 9.43
N LYS A 303 11.13 -30.24 8.36
CA LYS A 303 10.86 -28.80 8.47
C LYS A 303 9.51 -28.57 9.16
N GLU A 304 8.53 -29.42 8.84
CA GLU A 304 7.15 -29.37 9.29
C GLU A 304 7.08 -29.67 10.80
N ASP A 305 7.81 -30.67 11.28
CA ASP A 305 7.93 -30.98 12.72
C ASP A 305 8.43 -29.77 13.54
N TYR A 306 9.41 -29.02 13.01
CA TYR A 306 9.88 -27.79 13.67
C TYR A 306 8.84 -26.67 13.69
N MET A 307 8.00 -26.57 12.65
CA MET A 307 6.93 -25.58 12.56
C MET A 307 5.78 -25.92 13.52
N ASP A 308 5.36 -27.18 13.57
CA ASP A 308 4.30 -27.64 14.46
C ASP A 308 4.72 -27.53 15.92
N ARG A 309 5.98 -27.85 16.25
CA ARG A 309 6.55 -27.63 17.58
C ARG A 309 6.63 -26.14 17.95
N LEU A 310 6.90 -25.25 16.98
CA LEU A 310 6.93 -23.80 17.18
C LEU A 310 5.53 -23.25 17.47
N GLU A 311 4.52 -23.66 16.70
CA GLU A 311 3.15 -23.21 16.92
C GLU A 311 2.58 -23.77 18.24
N HIS A 312 2.89 -25.03 18.59
CA HIS A 312 2.56 -25.58 19.91
C HIS A 312 3.22 -24.79 21.05
N LEU A 313 4.54 -24.54 20.97
CA LEU A 313 5.27 -23.76 21.97
C LEU A 313 4.71 -22.33 22.10
N ARG A 314 4.30 -21.72 20.98
CA ARG A 314 3.68 -20.40 20.93
C ARG A 314 2.26 -20.41 21.52
N GLN A 315 1.49 -21.47 21.32
CA GLN A 315 0.17 -21.64 21.94
C GLN A 315 0.28 -21.77 23.46
N GLN A 316 1.26 -22.54 23.96
CA GLN A 316 1.49 -22.71 25.40
C GLN A 316 2.09 -21.44 26.05
N CYS A 317 3.15 -20.86 25.49
CA CYS A 317 3.86 -19.72 26.09
C CYS A 317 3.22 -18.36 25.78
N GLY A 318 2.50 -18.22 24.67
CA GLY A 318 1.99 -16.96 24.13
C GLY A 318 1.19 -16.11 25.12
N PRO A 319 0.18 -16.66 25.82
CA PRO A 319 -0.59 -15.90 26.82
C PRO A 319 0.27 -15.39 27.98
N HIS A 320 1.23 -16.19 28.45
CA HIS A 320 2.13 -15.83 29.55
C HIS A 320 3.15 -14.77 29.15
N VAL A 321 3.74 -14.88 27.95
CA VAL A 321 4.64 -13.87 27.38
C VAL A 321 3.88 -12.56 27.14
N THR A 322 2.65 -12.65 26.61
CA THR A 322 1.76 -11.51 26.37
C THR A 322 1.45 -10.76 27.68
N ALA A 323 1.07 -11.49 28.73
CA ALA A 323 0.78 -10.89 30.04
C ALA A 323 1.98 -10.13 30.63
N VAL A 324 3.21 -10.60 30.37
CA VAL A 324 4.46 -10.04 30.91
C VAL A 324 5.01 -8.89 30.06
N ALA A 325 4.71 -8.84 28.76
CA ALA A 325 5.09 -7.74 27.88
C ALA A 325 4.08 -6.58 27.83
N LYS A 326 2.81 -6.84 28.20
CA LYS A 326 1.68 -5.91 28.05
C LYS A 326 1.99 -4.48 28.49
N ASP A 327 2.31 -4.26 29.76
CA ASP A 327 2.48 -2.93 30.34
C ASP A 327 3.63 -2.15 29.68
N SER A 328 4.67 -2.85 29.25
CA SER A 328 5.81 -2.26 28.53
C SER A 328 5.39 -1.73 27.16
N VAL A 329 4.62 -2.53 26.41
CA VAL A 329 4.11 -2.19 25.07
C VAL A 329 3.01 -1.13 25.12
N GLU A 330 2.13 -1.16 26.11
CA GLU A 330 1.21 -0.05 26.40
C GLU A 330 1.99 1.24 26.69
N GLY A 331 3.11 1.13 27.42
CA GLY A 331 4.06 2.22 27.66
C GLY A 331 4.74 2.75 26.38
N ILE A 332 5.04 1.90 25.39
CA ILE A 332 5.54 2.34 24.06
C ILE A 332 4.44 3.16 23.35
N CYS A 333 3.23 2.59 23.26
CA CYS A 333 2.09 3.22 22.58
C CYS A 333 1.76 4.59 23.18
N SER A 334 1.67 4.64 24.51
CA SER A 334 1.40 5.86 25.28
C SER A 334 2.49 6.92 25.08
N LYS A 335 3.77 6.53 25.14
CA LYS A 335 4.88 7.49 24.99
C LYS A 335 4.96 8.09 23.58
N ILE A 336 4.72 7.30 22.53
CA ILE A 336 4.67 7.80 21.15
C ILE A 336 3.49 8.74 20.92
N TYR A 337 2.32 8.41 21.46
CA TYR A 337 1.17 9.33 21.43
C TYR A 337 1.46 10.66 22.16
N GLN A 338 2.07 10.61 23.35
CA GLN A 338 2.43 11.82 24.11
C GLN A 338 3.40 12.73 23.34
N LEU A 339 4.45 12.16 22.73
CA LEU A 339 5.41 12.90 21.90
C LEU A 339 4.72 13.49 20.66
N SER A 340 3.82 12.74 20.02
CA SER A 340 3.00 13.24 18.90
C SER A 340 2.14 14.45 19.29
N ALA A 341 1.48 14.39 20.46
CA ALA A 341 0.66 15.48 20.98
C ALA A 341 1.49 16.73 21.31
N GLU A 342 2.70 16.55 21.88
CA GLU A 342 3.65 17.63 22.11
C GLU A 342 4.10 18.29 20.80
N TYR A 343 4.48 17.48 19.81
CA TYR A 343 4.95 17.97 18.50
C TYR A 343 3.82 18.66 17.73
N SER A 344 2.60 18.14 17.77
CA SER A 344 1.38 18.76 17.24
C SER A 344 1.13 20.14 17.87
N ARG A 345 1.21 20.25 19.20
CA ARG A 345 1.05 21.53 19.92
C ARG A 345 2.13 22.55 19.53
N ARG A 346 3.39 22.12 19.45
CA ARG A 346 4.52 22.96 19.03
C ARG A 346 4.34 23.48 17.59
N LEU A 347 3.99 22.60 16.65
CA LEU A 347 3.70 22.98 15.26
C LEU A 347 2.54 23.98 15.20
N ARG A 348 1.46 23.74 15.94
CA ARG A 348 0.30 24.66 16.00
C ARG A 348 0.70 26.04 16.51
N GLN A 349 1.50 26.12 17.58
CA GLN A 349 1.96 27.39 18.14
C GLN A 349 2.82 28.17 17.15
N THR A 350 3.81 27.52 16.52
CA THR A 350 4.66 28.15 15.50
C THR A 350 3.84 28.57 14.27
N HIS A 351 2.90 27.76 13.82
CA HIS A 351 2.07 28.09 12.66
C HIS A 351 1.12 29.26 12.92
N LEU A 352 0.49 29.33 14.11
CA LEU A 352 -0.32 30.47 14.51
C LEU A 352 0.51 31.77 14.57
N SER A 353 1.78 31.71 15.02
CA SER A 353 2.67 32.88 15.04
C SER A 353 3.08 33.43 13.67
N MET A 354 2.81 32.68 12.58
CA MET A 354 3.05 33.13 11.20
C MET A 354 1.84 33.80 10.56
N LEU A 355 0.67 33.76 11.20
CA LEU A 355 -0.55 34.39 10.72
C LEU A 355 -0.66 35.80 11.31
N GLN A 356 -0.75 36.82 10.46
CA GLN A 356 -1.03 38.19 10.88
C GLN A 356 -2.53 38.38 11.09
N ASP A 357 -2.88 38.83 12.29
CA ASP A 357 -4.20 39.16 12.86
C ASP A 357 -5.38 38.20 12.61
N PRO A 358 -6.24 37.97 13.62
CA PRO A 358 -7.39 37.07 13.47
C PRO A 358 -8.34 37.60 12.38
N PRO A 359 -8.94 36.72 11.56
CA PRO A 359 -9.90 37.14 10.56
C PRO A 359 -11.04 37.90 11.24
N THR A 360 -11.38 39.08 10.71
CA THR A 360 -12.58 39.83 11.09
C THR A 360 -13.77 38.87 11.08
N GLU A 361 -14.57 38.84 12.15
CA GLU A 361 -15.69 37.91 12.28
C GLU A 361 -16.56 37.97 11.02
N ALA A 362 -16.51 36.91 10.22
CA ALA A 362 -17.29 36.83 9.01
C ALA A 362 -18.77 36.82 9.40
N CYS A 363 -19.48 37.89 9.03
CA CYS A 363 -20.89 38.07 9.37
C CYS A 363 -21.66 36.78 9.07
N ALA A 364 -22.25 36.19 10.11
CA ALA A 364 -22.92 34.91 10.04
C ALA A 364 -24.25 35.03 9.26
N SER A 365 -24.14 35.08 7.94
CA SER A 365 -25.29 35.00 7.04
C SER A 365 -26.07 33.70 7.35
N PRO A 366 -27.41 33.75 7.42
CA PRO A 366 -28.20 32.59 7.83
C PRO A 366 -27.96 31.41 6.91
N GLN A 367 -27.52 30.28 7.49
CA GLN A 367 -27.21 29.05 6.74
C GLN A 367 -28.47 28.47 6.10
N GLN A 368 -28.73 28.82 4.84
CA GLN A 368 -29.70 28.12 4.02
C GLN A 368 -29.18 26.69 3.79
N SER A 369 -29.93 25.67 4.22
CA SER A 369 -29.53 24.26 4.06
C SER A 369 -29.74 23.78 2.61
N ARG A 370 -28.98 24.38 1.69
CA ARG A 370 -29.02 24.11 0.27
C ARG A 370 -28.25 22.82 -0.04
N LEU A 371 -28.80 22.03 -0.95
CA LEU A 371 -28.10 20.91 -1.57
C LEU A 371 -27.35 21.41 -2.80
N VAL A 372 -26.05 21.11 -2.88
CA VAL A 372 -25.15 21.55 -3.96
C VAL A 372 -24.25 20.41 -4.40
N TYR A 373 -23.77 20.45 -5.65
CA TYR A 373 -22.70 19.55 -6.08
C TYR A 373 -21.42 19.80 -5.28
N CYS A 374 -20.69 18.74 -4.95
CA CYS A 374 -19.53 18.85 -4.06
C CYS A 374 -18.41 19.71 -4.68
N TYR A 375 -17.88 20.62 -3.88
CA TYR A 375 -16.73 21.47 -4.22
C TYR A 375 -15.51 21.08 -3.36
N PRO A 376 -14.27 21.41 -3.77
CA PRO A 376 -13.10 21.16 -2.96
C PRO A 376 -13.18 21.89 -1.61
N MET A 377 -12.65 21.27 -0.56
CA MET A 377 -12.67 21.79 0.81
C MET A 377 -12.02 23.19 0.86
N ARG A 378 -12.68 24.14 1.54
CA ARG A 378 -12.25 25.54 1.67
C ARG A 378 -11.76 25.82 3.08
N LEU A 379 -10.62 26.50 3.20
CA LEU A 379 -10.11 27.00 4.48
C LEU A 379 -10.76 28.36 4.79
N ALA A 380 -11.15 28.58 6.04
CA ALA A 380 -11.68 29.89 6.46
C ALA A 380 -10.56 30.93 6.62
N ILE A 381 -9.37 30.48 7.00
CA ILE A 381 -8.20 31.33 7.24
C ILE A 381 -7.49 31.59 5.89
N PRO A 382 -7.26 32.86 5.50
CA PRO A 382 -6.52 33.19 4.28
C PRO A 382 -5.09 32.63 4.31
N SER A 383 -4.58 32.21 3.15
CA SER A 383 -3.17 31.80 3.06
C SER A 383 -2.24 33.01 3.24
N PRO A 384 -1.26 32.95 4.16
CA PRO A 384 -0.25 33.99 4.28
C PRO A 384 0.63 34.06 3.01
N PRO A 385 1.45 35.12 2.84
CA PRO A 385 2.43 35.19 1.77
C PRO A 385 3.38 33.98 1.83
N LEU A 386 3.39 33.15 0.80
CA LEU A 386 4.22 31.95 0.76
C LEU A 386 5.63 32.28 0.26
N PRO A 387 6.68 31.62 0.80
CA PRO A 387 8.03 31.82 0.32
C PRO A 387 8.20 31.23 -1.09
N ARG A 388 9.17 31.76 -1.83
CA ARG A 388 9.53 31.27 -3.16
C ARG A 388 10.11 29.85 -3.07
N VAL A 389 9.60 28.96 -3.91
CA VAL A 389 10.15 27.63 -4.17
C VAL A 389 10.81 27.64 -5.54
N GLU A 390 12.00 27.05 -5.64
CA GLU A 390 12.71 26.86 -6.90
C GLU A 390 12.15 25.64 -7.63
N LEU A 391 11.98 25.73 -8.95
CA LEU A 391 11.63 24.61 -9.82
C LEU A 391 12.69 24.48 -10.91
N HIS A 392 13.24 23.28 -11.06
CA HIS A 392 14.02 22.89 -12.24
C HIS A 392 13.58 21.50 -12.72
N PHE A 393 13.91 21.16 -13.96
CA PHE A 393 13.62 19.85 -14.54
C PHE A 393 14.91 19.07 -14.79
N GLU A 394 14.96 17.84 -14.29
CA GLU A 394 15.99 16.84 -14.56
C GLU A 394 15.36 15.75 -15.42
N ASN A 395 15.60 15.77 -16.73
CA ASN A 395 14.88 14.94 -17.70
C ASN A 395 13.34 15.12 -17.54
N ASP A 396 12.60 14.01 -17.38
CA ASP A 396 11.15 14.01 -17.12
C ASP A 396 10.77 14.11 -15.63
N VAL A 397 11.66 14.62 -14.78
CA VAL A 397 11.39 14.83 -13.35
C VAL A 397 11.40 16.33 -13.01
N ALA A 398 10.31 16.82 -12.45
CA ALA A 398 10.24 18.13 -11.81
C ALA A 398 10.85 18.03 -10.41
N CYS A 399 11.87 18.84 -10.16
CA CYS A 399 12.56 18.96 -8.88
C CYS A 399 12.19 20.30 -8.25
N LEU A 400 11.47 20.28 -7.12
CA LEU A 400 11.11 21.47 -6.37
C LEU A 400 12.01 21.60 -5.15
N ARG A 401 12.70 22.74 -4.98
CA ARG A 401 13.64 22.98 -3.89
C ARG A 401 13.20 24.16 -3.02
N PHE A 402 13.26 23.97 -1.71
CA PHE A 402 13.01 24.99 -0.71
C PHE A 402 14.04 24.88 0.42
N ARG A 403 14.80 25.95 0.71
CA ARG A 403 15.86 25.97 1.74
C ARG A 403 16.81 24.76 1.72
N GLY A 404 17.15 24.28 0.51
CA GLY A 404 18.01 23.10 0.29
C GLY A 404 17.25 21.75 0.22
N GLU A 405 16.09 21.64 0.85
CA GLU A 405 15.23 20.45 0.79
C GLU A 405 14.58 20.30 -0.59
N MET A 406 14.82 19.16 -1.24
CA MET A 406 14.28 18.83 -2.55
C MET A 406 13.15 17.79 -2.44
N VAL A 407 12.08 17.98 -3.23
CA VAL A 407 11.07 16.97 -3.52
C VAL A 407 10.97 16.77 -5.02
N LYS A 408 10.62 15.56 -5.47
CA LYS A 408 10.60 15.17 -6.88
C LYS A 408 9.22 14.64 -7.28
N VAL A 409 8.82 14.90 -8.52
CA VAL A 409 7.59 14.35 -9.14
C VAL A 409 7.81 14.25 -10.64
N ASN A 410 7.30 13.20 -11.30
CA ASN A 410 7.42 13.08 -12.75
C ASN A 410 6.61 14.16 -13.48
N ARG A 411 7.05 14.51 -14.69
CA ARG A 411 6.51 15.62 -15.50
C ARG A 411 5.01 15.48 -15.74
N GLY A 412 4.52 14.27 -15.99
CA GLY A 412 3.09 14.00 -16.14
C GLY A 412 2.27 14.33 -14.89
N HIS A 413 2.73 13.93 -13.71
CA HIS A 413 2.05 14.26 -12.45
C HIS A 413 2.22 15.72 -12.05
N PHE A 414 3.31 16.39 -12.43
CA PHE A 414 3.43 17.84 -12.26
C PHE A 414 2.34 18.59 -13.06
N SER A 415 2.16 18.25 -14.33
CA SER A 415 1.09 18.81 -15.16
C SER A 415 -0.31 18.41 -14.68
N LYS A 416 -0.49 17.21 -14.12
CA LYS A 416 -1.74 16.81 -13.44
C LYS A 416 -2.07 17.73 -12.28
N LEU A 417 -1.09 18.02 -11.42
CA LEU A 417 -1.27 18.92 -10.26
C LEU A 417 -1.59 20.35 -10.71
N GLU A 418 -1.00 20.84 -11.81
CA GLU A 418 -1.34 22.13 -12.42
C GLU A 418 -2.80 22.19 -12.88
N LEU A 419 -3.29 21.15 -13.57
CA LEU A 419 -4.69 21.03 -13.98
C LEU A 419 -5.64 20.95 -12.77
N LEU A 420 -5.35 20.07 -11.81
CA LEU A 420 -6.13 19.94 -10.58
C LEU A 420 -6.21 21.27 -9.81
N TYR A 421 -5.10 22.01 -9.73
CA TYR A 421 -5.04 23.33 -9.12
C TYR A 421 -5.90 24.34 -9.89
N ARG A 422 -5.83 24.36 -11.23
CA ARG A 422 -6.66 25.22 -12.08
C ARG A 422 -8.16 24.99 -11.91
N TYR A 423 -8.60 23.74 -11.71
CA TYR A 423 -10.01 23.42 -11.48
C TYR A 423 -10.47 23.67 -10.04
N SER A 424 -9.55 23.66 -9.07
CA SER A 424 -9.91 23.54 -7.64
C SER A 424 -9.58 24.79 -6.83
N CYS A 425 -8.44 25.43 -7.08
CA CYS A 425 -7.98 26.61 -6.36
C CYS A 425 -8.73 27.86 -6.81
N ILE A 426 -9.15 28.70 -5.85
CA ILE A 426 -9.90 29.94 -6.10
C ILE A 426 -9.24 31.19 -5.49
N ASP A 427 -8.21 31.02 -4.66
CA ASP A 427 -7.53 32.13 -3.95
C ASP A 427 -6.14 32.46 -4.54
N ASP A 428 -5.82 31.92 -5.72
CA ASP A 428 -4.55 32.10 -6.42
C ASP A 428 -4.74 32.13 -7.95
N PRO A 429 -5.43 33.14 -8.50
CA PRO A 429 -5.74 33.21 -9.94
C PRO A 429 -4.50 33.38 -10.84
N ARG A 430 -3.34 33.70 -10.26
CA ARG A 430 -2.07 33.93 -10.96
C ARG A 430 -1.03 32.83 -10.73
N PHE A 431 -1.37 31.77 -9.99
CA PHE A 431 -0.48 30.65 -9.67
C PHE A 431 0.78 31.08 -8.89
N GLU A 432 0.71 32.20 -8.15
CA GLU A 432 1.80 32.76 -7.35
C GLU A 432 2.12 31.85 -6.14
N LYS A 433 1.12 31.13 -5.62
CA LYS A 433 1.23 30.19 -4.48
C LYS A 433 1.43 28.72 -4.92
N PHE A 434 1.30 28.43 -6.23
CA PHE A 434 1.24 27.07 -6.77
C PHE A 434 2.46 26.21 -6.39
N LEU A 435 3.69 26.66 -6.68
CA LEU A 435 4.91 25.88 -6.42
C LEU A 435 5.10 25.58 -4.93
N SER A 436 4.79 26.54 -4.07
CA SER A 436 4.90 26.39 -2.62
C SER A 436 3.88 25.40 -2.08
N ARG A 437 2.65 25.39 -2.61
CA ARG A 437 1.61 24.40 -2.28
C ARG A 437 1.94 23.00 -2.82
N VAL A 438 2.49 22.88 -4.03
CA VAL A 438 2.97 21.61 -4.59
C VAL A 438 4.13 21.04 -3.75
N TRP A 439 5.08 21.88 -3.33
CA TRP A 439 6.17 21.45 -2.45
C TRP A 439 5.64 20.94 -1.10
N CYS A 440 4.69 21.66 -0.49
CA CYS A 440 4.03 21.24 0.75
C CYS A 440 3.33 19.89 0.60
N LEU A 441 2.56 19.71 -0.49
CA LEU A 441 1.86 18.46 -0.80
C LEU A 441 2.83 17.29 -0.97
N LEU A 442 3.88 17.44 -1.79
CA LEU A 442 4.86 16.38 -2.02
C LEU A 442 5.63 16.04 -0.74
N LYS A 443 6.05 17.04 0.05
CA LYS A 443 6.70 16.82 1.35
C LYS A 443 5.75 16.14 2.35
N ARG A 444 4.46 16.50 2.38
CA ARG A 444 3.44 15.87 3.24
C ARG A 444 3.30 14.38 2.94
N TYR A 445 3.13 14.00 1.68
CA TYR A 445 3.00 12.59 1.29
C TYR A 445 4.31 11.82 1.49
N GLN A 446 5.47 12.42 1.22
CA GLN A 446 6.79 11.85 1.56
C GLN A 446 6.88 11.52 3.07
N VAL A 447 6.46 12.44 3.94
CA VAL A 447 6.54 12.28 5.41
C VAL A 447 5.52 11.27 5.95
N MET A 448 4.32 11.21 5.35
CA MET A 448 3.28 10.24 5.70
C MET A 448 3.76 8.80 5.46
N PHE A 449 4.31 8.53 4.29
CA PHE A 449 4.82 7.20 3.96
C PHE A 449 6.14 6.91 4.65
N GLY A 450 7.08 7.86 4.64
CA GLY A 450 8.45 7.69 5.13
C GLY A 450 9.48 7.74 4.00
N SER A 451 10.74 7.57 4.36
CA SER A 451 11.90 7.68 3.45
C SER A 451 12.71 6.39 3.33
N GLY A 452 12.42 5.37 4.14
CA GLY A 452 13.07 4.06 4.08
C GLY A 452 12.67 3.26 2.84
N ALA A 453 13.55 2.36 2.38
CA ALA A 453 13.39 1.62 1.11
C ALA A 453 12.13 0.72 1.00
N ASN A 454 11.41 0.49 2.10
CA ASN A 454 10.14 -0.25 2.11
C ASN A 454 8.99 0.55 2.76
N GLU A 455 9.25 1.78 3.21
CA GLU A 455 8.26 2.62 3.89
C GLU A 455 7.17 3.06 2.89
N GLY A 456 5.90 2.92 3.26
CA GLY A 456 4.73 3.19 2.40
C GLY A 456 4.33 2.05 1.46
N THR A 457 5.10 0.95 1.40
CA THR A 457 4.77 -0.17 0.50
C THR A 457 3.50 -0.89 0.97
N GLY A 458 2.58 -1.16 0.03
CA GLY A 458 1.30 -1.82 0.32
C GLY A 458 0.24 -0.97 1.03
N LEU A 459 0.53 0.29 1.39
CA LEU A 459 -0.47 1.20 1.98
C LEU A 459 -1.33 1.95 0.96
N GLN A 460 -0.91 1.93 -0.31
CA GLN A 460 -1.63 2.60 -1.40
C GLN A 460 -1.46 1.84 -2.72
N GLY A 461 -2.58 1.60 -3.39
CA GLY A 461 -2.67 1.16 -4.77
C GLY A 461 -3.89 1.82 -5.41
N ALA A 462 -3.77 2.23 -6.68
CA ALA A 462 -4.89 2.78 -7.44
C ALA A 462 -5.44 1.71 -8.39
N LEU A 463 -6.74 1.75 -8.70
CA LEU A 463 -7.30 0.83 -9.70
C LEU A 463 -6.74 1.12 -11.11
N PRO A 464 -6.63 0.12 -12.00
CA PRO A 464 -6.27 0.34 -13.39
C PRO A 464 -7.18 1.37 -14.07
N VAL A 465 -6.65 2.10 -15.05
CA VAL A 465 -7.40 3.11 -15.82
C VAL A 465 -8.70 2.53 -16.39
N THR A 466 -8.63 1.33 -16.99
CA THR A 466 -9.81 0.66 -17.57
C THR A 466 -10.87 0.27 -16.55
N VAL A 467 -10.48 0.03 -15.30
CA VAL A 467 -11.44 -0.27 -14.23
C VAL A 467 -12.18 1.00 -13.83
N PHE A 468 -11.50 2.14 -13.72
CA PHE A 468 -12.16 3.43 -13.49
C PHE A 468 -13.11 3.83 -14.64
N GLU A 469 -12.69 3.62 -15.90
CA GLU A 469 -13.55 3.82 -17.08
C GLU A 469 -14.82 2.96 -17.01
N ALA A 470 -14.69 1.68 -16.64
CA ALA A 470 -15.84 0.77 -16.49
C ALA A 470 -16.74 1.16 -15.31
N LEU A 471 -16.17 1.56 -14.17
CA LEU A 471 -16.92 2.07 -13.02
C LEU A 471 -17.71 3.34 -13.37
N HIS A 472 -17.11 4.26 -14.13
CA HIS A 472 -17.82 5.44 -14.62
C HIS A 472 -18.93 5.06 -15.61
N ARG A 473 -18.61 4.31 -16.66
CA ARG A 473 -19.53 3.94 -17.74
C ARG A 473 -20.72 3.11 -17.27
N GLN A 474 -20.48 2.09 -16.44
CA GLN A 474 -21.51 1.12 -16.05
C GLN A 474 -22.27 1.52 -14.77
N PHE A 475 -21.62 2.23 -13.84
CA PHE A 475 -22.15 2.53 -12.51
C PHE A 475 -22.23 4.03 -12.19
N GLY A 476 -21.89 4.91 -13.14
CA GLY A 476 -21.92 6.35 -12.94
C GLY A 476 -20.96 6.85 -11.85
N VAL A 477 -19.93 6.08 -11.50
CA VAL A 477 -18.94 6.50 -10.50
C VAL A 477 -18.21 7.73 -11.03
N SER A 478 -18.19 8.81 -10.25
CA SER A 478 -17.51 10.05 -10.60
C SER A 478 -16.64 10.58 -9.46
N PHE A 479 -16.38 9.78 -8.42
CA PHE A 479 -15.79 10.25 -7.16
C PHE A 479 -15.02 9.12 -6.46
N GLU A 480 -13.85 9.41 -5.91
CA GLU A 480 -13.05 8.47 -5.11
C GLU A 480 -13.14 8.80 -3.61
N CYS A 481 -13.65 7.88 -2.78
CA CYS A 481 -13.73 8.09 -1.33
C CYS A 481 -12.36 8.11 -0.62
N PHE A 482 -11.35 7.48 -1.22
CA PHE A 482 -9.98 7.42 -0.69
C PHE A 482 -9.00 7.57 -1.85
N ALA A 483 -8.39 8.75 -1.96
CA ALA A 483 -7.34 9.05 -2.92
C ALA A 483 -6.41 10.13 -2.36
N SER A 484 -5.50 10.59 -3.22
CA SER A 484 -4.65 11.77 -3.07
C SER A 484 -4.62 12.51 -4.41
N PRO A 485 -4.24 13.80 -4.45
CA PRO A 485 -4.02 14.50 -5.71
C PRO A 485 -3.02 13.78 -6.64
N LEU A 486 -2.09 13.02 -6.05
CA LEU A 486 -1.10 12.21 -6.78
C LEU A 486 -1.75 10.99 -7.46
N ASN A 487 -2.55 10.20 -6.73
CA ASN A 487 -3.07 8.92 -7.24
C ASN A 487 -4.50 8.96 -7.83
N CYS A 488 -5.28 10.03 -7.62
CA CYS A 488 -6.67 10.11 -8.05
C CYS A 488 -6.85 9.92 -9.56
N TYR A 489 -7.97 9.32 -9.95
CA TYR A 489 -8.42 9.24 -11.34
C TYR A 489 -9.31 10.43 -11.70
N PHE A 490 -10.28 10.80 -10.84
CA PHE A 490 -11.16 11.95 -11.05
C PHE A 490 -10.57 13.23 -10.42
N LYS A 491 -11.06 14.41 -10.84
CA LYS A 491 -10.80 15.70 -10.15
C LYS A 491 -11.58 15.89 -8.84
N GLN A 492 -12.39 14.90 -8.45
CA GLN A 492 -13.16 14.94 -7.21
C GLN A 492 -12.98 13.66 -6.41
N PHE A 493 -12.44 13.83 -5.21
CA PHE A 493 -12.07 12.73 -4.34
C PHE A 493 -11.99 13.23 -2.89
N CYS A 494 -11.89 12.28 -1.98
CA CYS A 494 -11.58 12.50 -0.57
C CYS A 494 -10.16 12.02 -0.27
N SER A 495 -9.47 12.73 0.63
CA SER A 495 -8.07 12.47 0.98
C SER A 495 -7.76 12.81 2.43
N ALA A 496 -6.60 12.35 2.90
CA ALA A 496 -6.18 12.49 4.30
C ALA A 496 -5.87 13.94 4.73
N PHE A 497 -5.44 14.80 3.80
CA PHE A 497 -4.86 16.11 4.14
C PHE A 497 -5.67 17.27 3.52
N PRO A 498 -6.86 17.59 4.06
CA PRO A 498 -7.73 18.61 3.49
C PRO A 498 -7.05 19.98 3.38
N ASP A 499 -6.14 20.31 4.28
CA ASP A 499 -5.39 21.57 4.31
C ASP A 499 -4.49 21.77 3.08
N SER A 500 -3.85 20.71 2.59
CA SER A 500 -2.98 20.76 1.40
C SER A 500 -3.71 20.34 0.13
N ASP A 501 -4.54 19.30 0.20
CA ASP A 501 -5.15 18.67 -0.97
C ASP A 501 -6.42 19.38 -1.45
N GLY A 502 -7.06 20.22 -0.62
CA GLY A 502 -8.23 21.01 -1.01
C GLY A 502 -7.95 21.94 -2.20
N PHE A 503 -6.73 22.45 -2.32
CA PHE A 503 -6.28 23.22 -3.48
C PHE A 503 -6.15 22.41 -4.77
N PHE A 504 -6.17 21.07 -4.68
CA PHE A 504 -6.00 20.13 -5.80
C PHE A 504 -7.20 19.17 -5.95
N GLY A 505 -8.35 19.49 -5.38
CA GLY A 505 -9.61 18.77 -5.61
C GLY A 505 -10.09 17.88 -4.46
N SER A 506 -9.39 17.83 -3.33
CA SER A 506 -9.89 17.06 -2.18
C SER A 506 -11.12 17.69 -1.54
N ARG A 507 -12.07 16.83 -1.14
CA ARG A 507 -13.24 17.14 -0.32
C ARG A 507 -13.01 16.83 1.17
N GLY A 508 -11.79 16.41 1.55
CA GLY A 508 -11.44 16.02 2.93
C GLY A 508 -11.71 14.55 3.23
N TRP A 509 -11.83 14.20 4.51
CA TRP A 509 -11.98 12.82 5.00
C TRP A 509 -13.41 12.28 4.90
N THR A 510 -13.60 10.96 4.74
CA THR A 510 -14.94 10.32 4.72
C THR A 510 -15.03 9.05 5.56
N HIS A 511 -16.26 8.73 5.99
CA HIS A 511 -16.66 7.43 6.54
C HIS A 511 -17.91 6.94 5.78
N CYS A 512 -18.01 5.63 5.48
CA CYS A 512 -19.15 5.01 4.79
C CYS A 512 -19.79 3.91 5.65
N LYS A 513 -21.10 3.63 5.49
CA LYS A 513 -21.91 2.79 6.42
C LYS A 513 -22.95 1.83 5.82
N PHE A 514 -23.00 1.59 4.51
CA PHE A 514 -24.12 0.85 3.88
C PHE A 514 -23.64 -0.25 2.91
N LEU A 515 -24.10 -1.51 3.01
CA LEU A 515 -23.67 -2.64 2.15
C LEU A 515 -24.87 -3.33 1.48
N ARG A 516 -24.76 -3.70 0.19
CA ARG A 516 -25.83 -4.39 -0.58
C ARG A 516 -25.39 -5.59 -1.42
N HIS A 517 -24.18 -5.63 -1.98
CA HIS A 517 -23.68 -6.77 -2.76
C HIS A 517 -22.16 -6.90 -2.63
N GLN A 518 -21.63 -8.11 -2.86
CA GLN A 518 -20.19 -8.41 -2.80
C GLN A 518 -19.79 -9.34 -3.94
N LEU A 519 -18.77 -8.95 -4.69
CA LEU A 519 -18.04 -9.72 -5.69
C LEU A 519 -16.61 -9.95 -5.19
N SER A 520 -15.94 -11.01 -5.65
CA SER A 520 -14.50 -11.20 -5.44
C SER A 520 -13.80 -11.30 -6.79
N VAL A 521 -12.72 -10.53 -6.97
CA VAL A 521 -11.80 -10.67 -8.10
C VAL A 521 -10.61 -11.53 -7.61
N PRO A 522 -10.31 -12.68 -8.23
CA PRO A 522 -9.31 -13.62 -7.72
C PRO A 522 -7.89 -13.05 -7.64
N ALA A 523 -7.08 -13.65 -6.76
CA ALA A 523 -5.65 -13.36 -6.68
C ALA A 523 -4.95 -13.64 -8.01
N TYR A 524 -3.93 -12.84 -8.34
CA TYR A 524 -3.12 -12.92 -9.57
C TYR A 524 -3.84 -12.71 -10.91
N GLU A 525 -5.17 -12.68 -10.93
CA GLU A 525 -6.00 -12.42 -12.13
C GLU A 525 -6.25 -10.93 -12.41
N HIS A 526 -5.77 -10.04 -11.54
CA HIS A 526 -5.93 -8.59 -11.69
C HIS A 526 -4.69 -7.80 -11.26
N GLU A 527 -4.66 -6.54 -11.69
CA GLU A 527 -3.56 -5.61 -11.47
C GLU A 527 -4.01 -4.36 -10.70
N TYR A 528 -3.06 -3.74 -10.00
CA TYR A 528 -3.17 -2.42 -9.40
C TYR A 528 -2.11 -1.50 -10.01
N ARG A 529 -2.37 -0.19 -9.99
CA ARG A 529 -1.36 0.85 -10.19
C ARG A 529 -0.57 1.10 -8.91
N SER A 530 0.73 1.32 -9.05
CA SER A 530 1.65 1.69 -7.98
C SER A 530 1.20 2.96 -7.26
N GLY A 531 1.15 2.95 -5.93
CA GLY A 531 0.93 4.18 -5.14
C GLY A 531 2.02 5.23 -5.38
N SER A 532 3.22 4.81 -5.78
CA SER A 532 4.34 5.67 -6.16
C SER A 532 4.31 6.10 -7.63
N GLN A 533 3.18 5.99 -8.34
CA GLN A 533 3.01 6.38 -9.76
C GLN A 533 3.47 7.81 -10.12
N HIS A 534 3.58 8.68 -9.11
CA HIS A 534 4.04 10.06 -9.24
C HIS A 534 5.58 10.19 -9.35
N ILE A 535 6.35 9.11 -9.10
CA ILE A 535 7.82 9.06 -9.22
C ILE A 535 8.31 7.80 -9.94
N CYS A 536 7.61 6.67 -9.83
CA CYS A 536 8.05 5.38 -10.37
C CYS A 536 8.13 5.37 -11.90
N LYS A 537 8.90 4.42 -12.44
CA LYS A 537 9.04 4.23 -13.89
C LYS A 537 7.78 3.59 -14.49
N ARG A 538 7.69 3.56 -15.83
CA ARG A 538 6.53 3.00 -16.55
C ARG A 538 6.40 1.49 -16.33
N GLU A 539 7.52 0.81 -16.18
CA GLU A 539 7.62 -0.64 -15.97
C GLU A 539 7.17 -1.03 -14.55
N GLU A 540 7.27 -0.11 -13.60
CA GLU A 540 6.87 -0.23 -12.20
C GLU A 540 5.41 0.24 -11.96
N MET A 541 4.73 0.73 -13.02
CA MET A 541 3.42 1.36 -12.91
C MET A 541 2.32 0.37 -12.51
N TYR A 542 2.37 -0.86 -13.02
CA TYR A 542 1.36 -1.90 -12.78
C TYR A 542 1.97 -3.10 -12.08
N TYR A 543 1.28 -3.64 -11.07
CA TYR A 543 1.66 -4.87 -10.39
C TYR A 543 0.45 -5.79 -10.20
N ARG A 544 0.66 -7.10 -10.28
CA ARG A 544 -0.40 -8.09 -10.05
C ARG A 544 -0.75 -8.16 -8.57
N ALA A 545 -2.03 -8.24 -8.26
CA ALA A 545 -2.51 -8.44 -6.90
C ALA A 545 -2.15 -9.84 -6.41
N VAL A 546 -1.45 -9.92 -5.27
CA VAL A 546 -1.04 -11.20 -4.63
C VAL A 546 -2.21 -11.85 -3.86
N HIS A 547 -3.28 -11.10 -3.64
CA HIS A 547 -4.48 -11.52 -2.92
C HIS A 547 -5.73 -11.22 -3.75
N GLY A 548 -6.84 -11.90 -3.44
CA GLY A 548 -8.14 -11.59 -4.03
C GLY A 548 -8.70 -10.29 -3.47
N THR A 549 -9.40 -9.53 -4.30
CA THR A 549 -10.00 -8.24 -3.92
C THR A 549 -11.51 -8.37 -3.83
N ALA A 550 -12.07 -8.05 -2.66
CA ALA A 550 -13.52 -7.95 -2.49
C ALA A 550 -14.02 -6.60 -3.01
N LEU A 551 -14.94 -6.62 -3.98
CA LEU A 551 -15.67 -5.45 -4.48
C LEU A 551 -17.05 -5.44 -3.82
N LEU A 552 -17.33 -4.43 -3.01
CA LEU A 552 -18.60 -4.33 -2.30
C LEU A 552 -19.44 -3.16 -2.86
N PHE A 553 -20.64 -3.46 -3.35
CA PHE A 553 -21.57 -2.44 -3.83
C PHE A 553 -22.45 -1.96 -2.67
N LEU A 554 -22.37 -0.66 -2.43
CA LEU A 554 -22.87 0.03 -1.25
C LEU A 554 -23.98 1.01 -1.65
N GLN A 555 -25.23 0.55 -1.73
CA GLN A 555 -26.34 1.32 -2.34
C GLN A 555 -27.55 1.50 -1.40
N ASN A 556 -28.32 2.58 -1.60
CA ASN A 556 -29.71 2.67 -1.14
C ASN A 556 -30.67 2.30 -2.28
N ASP A 557 -31.97 2.24 -2.03
CA ASP A 557 -32.92 1.68 -2.99
C ASP A 557 -33.01 2.54 -4.28
N ALA A 558 -32.89 3.86 -4.17
CA ALA A 558 -32.79 4.77 -5.32
C ALA A 558 -31.48 4.61 -6.11
N GLY A 559 -30.35 4.42 -5.41
CA GLY A 559 -29.05 4.12 -6.04
C GLY A 559 -29.05 2.77 -6.74
N PHE A 560 -29.69 1.75 -6.17
CA PHE A 560 -29.89 0.45 -6.79
C PHE A 560 -30.79 0.55 -8.02
N ALA A 561 -31.93 1.25 -7.94
CA ALA A 561 -32.83 1.45 -9.09
C ALA A 561 -32.12 2.10 -10.30
N LYS A 562 -31.13 2.96 -10.07
CA LYS A 562 -30.34 3.63 -11.13
C LYS A 562 -29.12 2.83 -11.60
N TRP A 563 -28.37 2.26 -10.66
CA TRP A 563 -27.04 1.68 -10.86
C TRP A 563 -26.93 0.24 -10.35
N ALA A 564 -28.02 -0.53 -10.45
CA ALA A 564 -28.04 -1.95 -10.09
C ALA A 564 -26.85 -2.71 -10.70
N PRO A 565 -26.18 -3.60 -9.95
CA PRO A 565 -25.20 -4.55 -10.45
C PRO A 565 -25.90 -5.69 -11.23
N THR A 566 -26.37 -5.36 -12.43
CA THR A 566 -26.93 -6.36 -13.36
C THR A 566 -25.81 -7.26 -13.91
N PRO A 567 -26.11 -8.49 -14.37
CA PRO A 567 -25.10 -9.41 -14.88
C PRO A 567 -24.23 -8.82 -16.00
N GLU A 568 -24.80 -7.99 -16.87
CA GLU A 568 -24.13 -7.37 -18.00
C GLU A 568 -23.10 -6.32 -17.53
N ARG A 569 -23.50 -5.46 -16.58
CA ARG A 569 -22.62 -4.46 -15.97
C ARG A 569 -21.49 -5.10 -15.16
N LEU A 570 -21.78 -6.21 -14.47
CA LEU A 570 -20.79 -6.99 -13.74
C LEU A 570 -19.79 -7.69 -14.68
N ALA A 571 -20.25 -8.24 -15.80
CA ALA A 571 -19.39 -8.85 -16.81
C ALA A 571 -18.43 -7.82 -17.44
N GLU A 572 -18.94 -6.64 -17.79
CA GLU A 572 -18.15 -5.50 -18.27
C GLU A 572 -17.08 -5.04 -17.26
N LEU A 573 -17.45 -4.90 -15.98
CA LEU A 573 -16.49 -4.54 -14.92
C LEU A 573 -15.43 -5.63 -14.72
N THR A 574 -15.82 -6.90 -14.72
CA THR A 574 -14.90 -8.04 -14.58
C THR A 574 -13.94 -8.14 -15.77
N ALA A 575 -14.42 -7.89 -16.99
CA ALA A 575 -13.56 -7.80 -18.18
C ALA A 575 -12.54 -6.66 -18.08
N ALA A 576 -12.90 -5.54 -17.45
CA ALA A 576 -12.02 -4.40 -17.24
C ALA A 576 -10.85 -4.64 -16.26
N TYR A 577 -10.94 -5.65 -15.39
CA TYR A 577 -9.85 -6.09 -14.50
C TYR A 577 -8.81 -6.98 -15.18
N ARG A 578 -9.15 -7.61 -16.32
CA ARG A 578 -8.23 -8.52 -17.02
C ARG A 578 -6.99 -7.78 -17.53
N PRO A 579 -5.76 -8.29 -17.26
CA PRO A 579 -4.50 -7.68 -17.70
C PRO A 579 -4.44 -7.44 -19.21
N ILE A 580 -3.75 -6.38 -19.63
CA ILE A 580 -3.71 -5.95 -21.04
C ILE A 580 -3.20 -7.06 -21.98
N SER A 581 -2.24 -7.87 -21.54
CA SER A 581 -1.70 -9.01 -22.30
C SER A 581 -2.71 -10.14 -22.59
N SER A 582 -3.86 -10.15 -21.93
CA SER A 582 -4.94 -11.12 -22.18
C SER A 582 -6.00 -10.63 -23.17
N ARG A 583 -6.00 -9.35 -23.56
CA ARG A 583 -7.01 -8.77 -24.48
C ARG A 583 -6.62 -8.88 -25.96
N THR A 584 -5.34 -9.15 -26.25
CA THR A 584 -4.80 -9.25 -27.62
C THR A 584 -5.14 -10.56 -28.34
N SER A 585 -5.80 -11.51 -27.67
CA SER A 585 -6.18 -12.82 -28.26
C SER A 585 -7.60 -12.88 -28.83
N SER A 586 -8.41 -11.82 -28.71
CA SER A 586 -9.86 -11.86 -29.05
C SER A 586 -10.42 -10.63 -29.77
N LEU A 587 -9.57 -9.70 -30.22
CA LEU A 587 -10.00 -8.53 -31.00
C LEU A 587 -9.27 -8.46 -32.33
N SER A 588 -10.04 -8.68 -33.41
CA SER A 588 -9.65 -8.36 -34.78
C SER A 588 -9.25 -6.89 -34.92
N SER A 589 -8.29 -6.62 -35.80
CA SER A 589 -7.62 -5.32 -35.99
C SER A 589 -8.56 -4.10 -35.93
N PRO A 590 -8.19 -3.02 -35.23
CA PRO A 590 -8.95 -1.77 -35.30
C PRO A 590 -8.82 -1.18 -36.72
N GLY A 591 -9.96 -0.98 -37.38
CA GLY A 591 -10.02 -0.27 -38.65
C GLY A 591 -9.62 1.21 -38.52
N PRO A 592 -9.30 1.89 -39.64
CA PRO A 592 -8.82 3.27 -39.61
C PRO A 592 -9.87 4.21 -39.01
N ALA A 593 -9.41 5.14 -38.17
CA ALA A 593 -10.27 6.11 -37.51
C ALA A 593 -10.96 7.03 -38.53
N HIS A 594 -12.29 7.06 -38.51
CA HIS A 594 -13.06 8.03 -39.29
C HIS A 594 -12.84 9.44 -38.75
N THR A 595 -12.38 10.33 -39.63
CA THR A 595 -12.31 11.77 -39.39
C THR A 595 -13.71 12.36 -39.16
N PHE A 596 -13.96 12.86 -37.95
CA PHE A 596 -15.08 13.75 -37.68
C PHE A 596 -14.67 15.19 -38.00
N ASP A 597 -15.04 15.62 -39.20
CA ASP A 597 -15.12 17.02 -39.59
C ASP A 597 -16.59 17.47 -39.45
N ARG A 598 -16.82 18.77 -39.20
CA ARG A 598 -18.11 19.43 -38.80
C ARG A 598 -18.45 19.29 -37.29
N LEU A 599 -18.92 20.33 -36.59
CA LEU A 599 -19.43 21.66 -37.00
C LEU A 599 -18.71 22.85 -36.33
N LEU A 600 -18.98 24.03 -36.90
CA LEU A 600 -18.67 25.39 -36.43
C LEU A 600 -19.26 25.72 -35.04
#